data_AF-A0A4R8S6S9-F1
#
_entry.id   AF-A0A4R8S6S9-F1
#
_cell.length_a   1.000
_cell.length_b   1.000
_cell.length_c   1.000
_cell.angle_alpha   90.00
_cell.angle_beta   90.00
_cell.angle_gamma   90.00
#
_symmetry.space_group_name_H-M   'P 1'
#
loop_
_entity.id
_entity.type
_entity.pdbx_description
1 polymer ?
#
loop_
_entity_poly.entity_id
_entity_poly.type
_entity_poly.pdbx_seq_one_letter_code
_entity_poly.pdbx_strand_id
1 'polypeptide(L)'
;MTDEAQPAEKQRKVSVSSSVHRALTAFVKAHHMPTKAVLQPVGQAGVRITLVGADGILGDQVVADLATAHAAVAAVEGIEPVEEWDRELVSTANPAPGHAKKMAGWVART
;
A
#
# COMPACT_ATOMS: atom_id res chain seq x y z
N MET A 1 -21.42 -28.19 28.78
CA MET A 1 -21.45 -26.73 28.56
C MET A 1 -20.33 -26.47 27.56
N THR A 2 -20.73 -26.02 26.37
CA THR A 2 -20.04 -25.98 25.07
C THR A 2 -18.50 -25.86 25.06
N ASP A 3 -17.88 -26.82 24.39
CA ASP A 3 -16.56 -26.74 23.75
C ASP A 3 -16.69 -25.86 22.50
N GLU A 4 -16.32 -24.59 22.59
CA GLU A 4 -16.22 -23.71 21.43
C GLU A 4 -14.93 -24.03 20.67
N ALA A 5 -15.05 -24.92 19.69
CA ALA A 5 -14.02 -25.09 18.68
C ALA A 5 -13.87 -23.79 17.87
N GLN A 6 -12.77 -23.07 18.10
CA GLN A 6 -12.34 -21.94 17.28
C GLN A 6 -12.19 -22.40 15.82
N PRO A 7 -12.83 -21.76 14.83
CA PRO A 7 -12.68 -22.19 13.44
C PRO A 7 -11.23 -21.95 13.00
N ALA A 8 -10.59 -23.02 12.51
CA ALA A 8 -9.22 -23.00 12.01
C ALA A 8 -9.08 -21.99 10.86
N GLU A 9 -8.39 -20.89 11.11
CA GLU A 9 -7.95 -19.94 10.09
C GLU A 9 -7.04 -20.68 9.10
N LYS A 10 -7.55 -20.94 7.90
CA LYS A 10 -6.73 -21.44 6.80
C LYS A 10 -5.66 -20.39 6.52
N GLN A 11 -4.44 -20.68 6.95
CA GLN A 11 -3.27 -19.84 6.72
C GLN A 11 -3.04 -19.73 5.21
N ARG A 12 -3.60 -18.69 4.59
CA ARG A 12 -3.36 -18.39 3.18
C ARG A 12 -1.89 -18.06 3.04
N LYS A 13 -1.19 -18.80 2.17
CA LYS A 13 0.18 -18.48 1.79
C LYS A 13 0.20 -17.06 1.25
N VAL A 14 0.80 -16.14 1.99
CA VAL A 14 0.94 -14.75 1.57
C VAL A 14 1.79 -14.73 0.30
N SER A 15 1.20 -14.27 -0.80
CA SER A 15 1.88 -14.16 -2.09
C SER A 15 1.65 -12.77 -2.67
N VAL A 16 2.73 -12.01 -2.85
CA VAL A 16 2.68 -10.70 -3.49
C VAL A 16 2.56 -10.92 -5.00
N SER A 17 1.54 -10.32 -5.62
CA SER A 17 1.42 -10.35 -7.07
C SER A 17 2.64 -9.72 -7.72
N SER A 18 3.14 -10.32 -8.80
CA SER A 18 4.25 -9.75 -9.58
C SER A 18 3.95 -8.35 -10.13
N SER A 19 2.67 -8.03 -10.38
CA SER A 19 2.26 -6.68 -10.81
C SER A 19 2.45 -5.65 -9.71
N VAL A 20 2.06 -5.98 -8.47
CA VAL A 20 2.21 -5.11 -7.29
C VAL A 20 3.69 -4.89 -7.02
N HIS A 21 4.48 -5.96 -6.96
CA HIS A 21 5.92 -5.85 -6.76
C HIS A 21 6.58 -4.95 -7.81
N ARG A 22 6.29 -5.15 -9.11
CA ARG A 22 6.82 -4.28 -10.18
C ARG A 22 6.39 -2.83 -10.03
N ALA A 23 5.14 -2.57 -9.64
CA ALA A 23 4.64 -1.21 -9.46
C ALA A 23 5.36 -0.49 -8.30
N LEU A 24 5.53 -1.17 -7.16
CA LEU A 24 6.26 -0.64 -6.01
C LEU A 24 7.73 -0.35 -6.35
N THR A 25 8.42 -1.30 -6.99
CA THR A 25 9.82 -1.11 -7.42
C THR A 25 9.96 0.03 -8.42
N ALA A 26 9.05 0.14 -9.39
CA ALA A 26 9.05 1.22 -10.37
C ALA A 26 8.83 2.59 -9.71
N PHE A 27 7.96 2.65 -8.69
CA PHE A 27 7.71 3.87 -7.93
C PHE A 27 8.97 4.34 -7.19
N VAL A 28 9.63 3.46 -6.42
CA VAL A 28 10.86 3.81 -5.69
C VAL A 28 11.95 4.29 -6.64
N LYS A 29 12.08 3.64 -7.81
CA LYS A 29 13.05 4.05 -8.84
C LYS A 29 12.75 5.45 -9.40
N ALA A 30 11.48 5.81 -9.54
CA ALA A 30 11.05 7.07 -10.13
C ALA A 30 11.08 8.24 -9.13
N HIS A 31 10.81 7.96 -7.85
CA HIS A 31 10.54 8.98 -6.81
C HIS A 31 11.52 8.98 -5.63
N HIS A 32 12.61 8.20 -5.78
CA HIS A 32 13.76 8.12 -4.88
C HIS A 32 13.46 7.54 -3.48
N MET A 33 14.54 7.16 -2.79
CA MET A 33 14.51 6.68 -1.41
C MET A 33 14.80 7.85 -0.43
N PRO A 34 14.22 7.83 0.78
CA PRO A 34 13.25 6.84 1.27
C PRO A 34 11.84 7.13 0.70
N THR A 35 11.13 6.07 0.34
CA THR A 35 9.69 6.12 0.05
C THR A 35 8.94 5.69 1.30
N LYS A 36 7.98 6.48 1.79
CA LYS A 36 7.12 6.10 2.92
C LYS A 36 5.89 5.35 2.43
N ALA A 37 5.41 4.35 3.18
CA ALA A 37 4.20 3.60 2.85
C ALA A 37 3.20 3.57 4.01
N VAL A 38 2.00 4.13 3.80
CA VAL A 38 0.89 4.05 4.75
C VAL A 38 -0.06 2.93 4.33
N LEU A 39 -0.33 1.98 5.23
CA LEU A 39 -1.24 0.86 4.96
C LEU A 39 -2.64 1.16 5.48
N GLN A 40 -3.63 1.15 4.60
CA GLN A 40 -4.97 1.67 4.88
C GLN A 40 -6.04 0.63 4.49
N PRO A 41 -6.60 -0.13 5.44
CA PRO A 41 -7.76 -0.97 5.18
C PRO A 41 -8.93 -0.14 4.62
N VAL A 42 -9.46 -0.56 3.48
CA VAL A 42 -10.54 0.11 2.73
C VAL A 42 -11.77 -0.78 2.63
N GLY A 43 -12.28 -1.21 3.79
CA GLY A 43 -13.44 -2.09 3.90
C GLY A 43 -13.23 -3.41 3.15
N GLN A 44 -14.25 -3.83 2.39
CA GLN A 44 -14.19 -5.08 1.60
C GLN A 44 -13.30 -5.00 0.36
N ALA A 45 -12.83 -3.81 -0.02
CA ALA A 45 -11.95 -3.64 -1.18
C ALA A 45 -10.50 -4.07 -0.89
N GLY A 46 -10.16 -4.34 0.38
CA GLY A 46 -8.84 -4.80 0.81
C GLY A 46 -8.05 -3.71 1.53
N VAL A 47 -6.76 -3.61 1.24
CA VAL A 47 -5.84 -2.65 1.85
C VAL A 47 -5.18 -1.81 0.76
N ARG A 48 -5.31 -0.48 0.86
CA ARG A 48 -4.54 0.46 0.04
C ARG A 48 -3.17 0.66 0.66
N ILE A 49 -2.14 0.50 -0.15
CA ILE A 49 -0.75 0.87 0.15
C ILE A 49 -0.54 2.24 -0.50
N THR A 50 -0.53 3.31 0.29
CA THR A 50 -0.25 4.65 -0.23
C THR A 50 1.22 4.96 -0.04
N LEU A 51 1.91 5.28 -1.14
CA LEU A 51 3.32 5.62 -1.16
C LEU A 51 3.50 7.14 -1.23
N VAL A 52 4.51 7.64 -0.52
CA VAL A 52 5.02 9.01 -0.65
C VAL A 52 6.50 8.93 -0.95
N GLY A 53 6.91 9.35 -2.14
CA GLY A 53 8.32 9.43 -2.53
C GLY A 53 9.06 10.52 -1.78
N ALA A 54 10.40 10.49 -1.83
CA ALA A 54 11.23 11.54 -1.21
C ALA A 54 11.01 12.91 -1.88
N ASP A 55 10.48 12.93 -3.10
CA ASP A 55 10.06 14.11 -3.85
C ASP A 55 8.62 14.56 -3.55
N GLY A 56 7.94 13.90 -2.61
CA GLY A 56 6.56 14.19 -2.21
C GLY A 56 5.50 13.61 -3.14
N ILE A 57 5.88 12.93 -4.22
CA ILE A 57 4.93 12.36 -5.17
C ILE A 57 4.21 11.18 -4.52
N LEU A 58 2.91 11.07 -4.83
CA LEU A 58 2.04 10.01 -4.32
C LEU A 58 1.83 8.91 -5.38
N GLY A 59 1.77 7.67 -4.90
CA GLY A 59 1.35 6.50 -5.66
C GLY A 59 0.54 5.55 -4.79
N ASP A 60 -0.21 4.63 -5.39
CA ASP A 60 -0.93 3.62 -4.63
C ASP A 60 -1.00 2.26 -5.33
N GLN A 61 -1.18 1.23 -4.52
CA GLN A 61 -1.60 -0.11 -4.94
C GLN A 61 -2.65 -0.61 -3.95
N VAL A 62 -3.57 -1.47 -4.40
CA VAL A 62 -4.54 -2.14 -3.52
C VAL A 62 -4.28 -3.64 -3.54
N VAL A 63 -4.24 -4.24 -2.35
CA VAL A 63 -4.05 -5.67 -2.15
C VAL A 63 -5.17 -6.26 -1.30
N ALA A 64 -5.29 -7.58 -1.26
CA ALA A 64 -6.43 -8.25 -0.65
C ALA A 64 -6.53 -8.06 0.88
N ASP A 65 -5.39 -8.02 1.58
CA ASP A 65 -5.35 -8.00 3.05
C ASP A 65 -4.04 -7.36 3.58
N LEU A 66 -4.02 -7.10 4.89
CA LEU A 66 -2.87 -6.48 5.57
C LEU A 66 -1.61 -7.34 5.48
N ALA A 67 -1.74 -8.67 5.59
CA ALA A 67 -0.61 -9.58 5.51
C ALA A 67 0.09 -9.46 4.14
N THR A 68 -0.69 -9.39 3.05
CA THR A 68 -0.19 -9.16 1.70
C THR A 68 0.41 -7.76 1.54
N ALA A 69 -0.17 -6.74 2.19
CA ALA A 69 0.35 -5.38 2.15
C ALA A 69 1.73 -5.25 2.80
N HIS A 70 1.89 -5.80 4.01
CA HIS A 70 3.18 -5.86 4.69
C HIS A 70 4.21 -6.66 3.88
N ALA A 71 3.83 -7.81 3.33
CA ALA A 71 4.72 -8.61 2.48
C ALA A 71 5.13 -7.86 1.21
N ALA A 72 4.23 -7.07 0.60
CA ALA A 72 4.52 -6.30 -0.60
C ALA A 72 5.52 -5.16 -0.31
N VAL A 73 5.34 -4.44 0.79
CA VAL A 73 6.27 -3.38 1.23
C VAL A 73 7.64 -3.97 1.58
N ALA A 74 7.67 -5.04 2.38
CA ALA A 74 8.93 -5.68 2.80
C ALA A 74 9.72 -6.30 1.62
N ALA A 75 9.06 -6.62 0.51
CA ALA A 75 9.70 -7.17 -0.68
C ALA A 75 10.46 -6.13 -1.52
N VAL A 76 10.34 -4.83 -1.22
CA VAL A 76 10.97 -3.75 -2.00
C VAL A 76 11.84 -2.89 -1.10
N GLU A 77 13.15 -2.92 -1.36
CA GLU A 77 14.11 -2.06 -0.67
C GLU A 77 13.81 -0.57 -0.91
N GLY A 78 13.99 0.24 0.13
CA GLY A 78 13.76 1.69 0.06
C GLY A 78 12.34 2.14 0.40
N ILE A 79 11.43 1.20 0.69
CA ILE A 79 10.12 1.49 1.24
C ILE A 79 10.12 1.33 2.76
N GLU A 80 9.75 2.40 3.46
CA GLU A 80 9.62 2.42 4.90
C GLU A 80 8.12 2.46 5.27
N PRO A 81 7.59 1.39 5.90
CA PRO A 81 6.21 1.42 6.38
C PRO A 81 6.07 2.44 7.53
N VAL A 82 4.98 3.19 7.49
CA VAL A 82 4.58 4.11 8.57
C VAL A 82 3.20 3.70 9.07
N GLU A 83 2.96 3.87 10.37
CA GLU A 83 1.72 3.45 11.01
C GLU A 83 0.53 4.32 10.58
N GLU A 84 0.75 5.64 10.46
CA GLU A 84 -0.30 6.61 10.16
C GLU A 84 0.22 7.82 9.36
N TRP A 85 -0.72 8.67 8.97
CA TRP A 85 -0.42 9.98 8.40
C TRP A 85 -0.10 10.96 9.54
N ASP A 86 1.17 11.31 9.69
CA ASP A 86 1.58 12.37 10.62
C ASP A 86 1.75 13.72 9.90
N ARG A 87 1.99 14.78 10.70
CA ARG A 87 2.17 16.14 10.18
C ARG A 87 3.38 16.24 9.23
N GLU A 88 4.47 15.53 9.53
CA GLU A 88 5.70 15.60 8.73
C GLU A 88 5.46 14.99 7.35
N LEU A 89 4.88 13.80 7.30
CA LEU A 89 4.53 13.09 6.07
C LEU A 89 3.52 13.88 5.24
N VAL A 90 2.47 14.43 5.88
CA VAL A 90 1.51 15.28 5.17
C VAL A 90 2.16 16.54 4.62
N SER A 91 3.15 17.13 5.31
CA SER A 91 3.84 18.33 4.82
C SER A 91 4.77 18.09 3.63
N THR A 92 5.22 16.85 3.42
CA THR A 92 6.04 16.47 2.27
C THR A 92 5.22 16.05 1.06
N ALA A 93 4.00 15.53 1.26
CA ALA A 93 3.13 15.11 0.18
C ALA A 93 2.76 16.28 -0.75
N ASN A 94 3.12 16.15 -2.03
CA ASN A 94 2.92 17.14 -3.07
C ASN A 94 2.13 16.55 -4.25
N PRO A 95 0.80 16.35 -4.10
CA PRO A 95 -0.05 15.82 -5.16
C PRO A 95 -0.09 16.80 -6.35
N ALA A 96 0.61 16.46 -7.43
CA ALA A 96 0.51 17.20 -8.67
C ALA A 96 -0.92 17.17 -9.24
N PRO A 97 -1.34 18.22 -9.98
CA PRO A 97 -2.63 18.22 -10.67
C PRO A 97 -2.84 16.94 -11.50
N GLY A 98 -3.97 16.26 -11.28
CA GLY A 98 -4.30 15.00 -11.95
C GLY A 98 -3.78 13.72 -11.27
N HIS A 99 -2.98 13.79 -10.20
CA HIS A 99 -2.59 12.61 -9.42
C HIS A 99 -3.77 11.85 -8.84
N ALA A 100 -4.75 12.56 -8.28
CA ALA A 100 -5.96 11.93 -7.75
C ALA A 100 -6.67 11.07 -8.82
N LYS A 101 -6.69 11.51 -10.09
CA LYS A 101 -7.29 10.75 -11.20
C LYS A 101 -6.47 9.51 -11.57
N LYS A 102 -5.14 9.58 -11.48
CA LYS A 102 -4.24 8.42 -11.69
C LYS A 102 -4.41 7.39 -10.56
N MET A 103 -4.44 7.84 -9.31
CA MET A 103 -4.63 7.02 -8.10
C MET A 103 -6.02 6.38 -8.02
N ALA A 104 -7.03 7.06 -8.55
CA ALA A 104 -8.38 6.49 -8.63
C ALA A 104 -8.46 5.24 -9.53
N GLY A 105 -7.44 4.98 -10.36
CA GLY A 105 -7.31 3.74 -11.12
C GLY A 105 -8.60 3.37 -11.86
N TRP A 106 -9.11 2.16 -11.60
CA TRP A 106 -10.35 1.64 -12.19
C TRP A 106 -11.62 2.42 -11.79
N VAL A 107 -11.63 3.10 -10.64
CA VAL A 107 -12.77 3.89 -10.14
C VAL A 107 -12.98 5.18 -10.97
N ALA A 108 -11.93 5.68 -11.62
CA ALA A 108 -12.04 6.83 -12.53
C ALA A 108 -12.61 6.48 -13.92
N ARG A 109 -12.94 5.20 -14.18
CA ARG A 109 -13.41 4.69 -15.48
C ARG A 109 -14.90 4.29 -15.48
N THR A 110 -15.59 4.44 -14.35
CA THR A 110 -17.06 4.39 -14.24
C THR A 110 -17.65 5.78 -14.40
#